data_AF-A0A9D6KKL0-F1
#
_entry.id   AF-A0A9D6KKL0-F1
#
_cell.length_a   1.000
_cell.length_b   1.000
_cell.length_c   1.000
_cell.angle_alpha   90.00
_cell.angle_beta   90.00
_cell.angle_gamma   90.00
#
_symmetry.space_group_name_H-M   'P 1'
#
loop_
_entity.id
_entity.type
_entity.pdbx_description
1 polymer ?
#
loop_
_entity_poly.entity_id
_entity_poly.type
_entity_poly.pdbx_seq_one_letter_code
_entity_poly.pdbx_strand_id
1 'polypeptide(L)'
;MVVLWRLPTFAVTIAYFGGGKGKWVERSFTAAEQAIPAWGPRTGDLYINPDVLFANVPQRVWQYELGGYPVLKKWLGYRRTEDPNCRTLTLADARHFRSMIQRLSALLALHEQMDQLYEQAAADAFSAENLGLRGAIVEEVPNSMP
;
A
#
# COMPACT_ATOMS: atom_id res chain seq x y z
N MET A 1 12.58 15.45 -23.01
CA MET A 1 13.17 15.21 -21.68
C MET A 1 12.24 14.26 -20.94
N VAL A 2 12.55 12.96 -20.96
CA VAL A 2 11.70 11.92 -20.34
C VAL A 2 12.32 11.59 -18.99
N VAL A 3 11.65 11.97 -17.91
CA VAL A 3 12.06 11.58 -16.55
C VAL A 3 11.74 10.09 -16.42
N LEU A 4 12.79 9.28 -16.52
CA LEU A 4 12.73 7.83 -16.42
C LEU A 4 12.63 7.46 -14.93
N TRP A 5 11.42 7.47 -14.36
CA TRP A 5 11.18 6.87 -13.04
C TRP A 5 11.27 5.35 -13.15
N ARG A 6 12.49 4.83 -13.15
CA ARG A 6 12.75 3.39 -13.06
C ARG A 6 12.91 3.05 -11.59
N LEU A 7 11.80 2.79 -10.90
CA LEU A 7 11.89 2.00 -9.68
C LEU A 7 12.42 0.61 -10.07
N PRO A 8 13.49 0.12 -9.45
CA PRO A 8 13.97 -1.24 -9.67
C PRO A 8 12.83 -2.22 -9.37
N THR A 9 12.58 -3.09 -10.32
CA THR A 9 11.49 -4.07 -10.36
C THR A 9 11.54 -5.00 -9.15
N PHE A 10 10.77 -4.68 -8.11
CA PHE A 10 10.48 -5.60 -7.02
C PHE A 10 9.71 -6.82 -7.59
N ALA A 11 10.39 -7.98 -7.58
CA ALA A 11 9.89 -9.21 -8.16
C ALA A 11 9.39 -10.17 -7.07
N VAL A 12 8.07 -10.34 -7.01
CA VAL A 12 7.43 -11.43 -6.26
C VAL A 12 7.26 -12.61 -7.21
N THR A 13 7.79 -13.77 -6.81
CA THR A 13 7.68 -15.05 -7.54
C THR A 13 6.56 -15.90 -6.93
N ILE A 14 5.82 -16.64 -7.77
CA ILE A 14 4.74 -17.55 -7.36
C ILE A 14 5.17 -18.99 -7.67
N ALA A 15 5.17 -19.88 -6.66
CA ALA A 15 5.24 -21.34 -6.83
C ALA A 15 3.82 -21.96 -6.79
N TYR A 16 3.55 -23.19 -7.27
CA TYR A 16 2.18 -23.69 -7.52
C TYR A 16 1.83 -25.06 -6.86
N PHE A 17 0.77 -25.10 -6.01
CA PHE A 17 -0.40 -26.03 -5.84
C PHE A 17 -1.22 -25.84 -4.50
N GLY A 18 -2.57 -25.68 -4.55
CA GLY A 18 -3.55 -26.05 -3.47
C GLY A 18 -3.70 -25.25 -2.16
N GLY A 19 -4.75 -24.42 -1.96
CA GLY A 19 -4.93 -23.47 -0.82
C GLY A 19 -4.67 -23.93 0.64
N GLY A 20 -4.16 -23.01 1.47
CA GLY A 20 -3.71 -23.30 2.84
C GLY A 20 -3.53 -22.04 3.69
N LYS A 21 -2.83 -22.19 4.82
CA LYS A 21 -2.63 -21.13 5.82
C LYS A 21 -1.48 -20.22 5.38
N GLY A 22 -1.80 -18.97 5.02
CA GLY A 22 -0.85 -17.87 4.85
C GLY A 22 0.22 -17.84 5.95
N LYS A 23 1.39 -18.43 5.74
CA LYS A 23 2.52 -18.46 6.68
C LYS A 23 3.65 -17.66 6.08
N TRP A 24 3.93 -16.50 6.66
CA TRP A 24 5.11 -15.74 6.29
C TRP A 24 6.32 -16.29 7.06
N VAL A 25 7.32 -16.76 6.31
CA VAL A 25 8.57 -17.29 6.86
C VAL A 25 9.66 -16.25 6.63
N GLU A 26 10.12 -15.66 7.73
CA GLU A 26 11.19 -14.66 7.72
C GLU A 26 12.50 -15.26 7.22
N ARG A 27 13.23 -14.49 6.41
CA ARG A 27 14.60 -14.78 5.97
C ARG A 27 15.39 -13.49 5.72
N SER A 28 16.70 -13.64 5.58
CA SER A 28 17.57 -12.54 5.14
C SER A 28 17.41 -12.28 3.64
N PHE A 29 17.66 -11.04 3.22
CA PHE A 29 17.79 -10.70 1.81
C PHE A 29 18.98 -11.44 1.19
N THR A 30 18.83 -11.90 -0.05
CA THR A 30 19.93 -12.48 -0.82
C THR A 30 20.73 -11.37 -1.53
N ALA A 31 21.94 -11.68 -2.00
CA ALA A 31 22.77 -10.70 -2.72
C ALA A 31 22.15 -10.20 -4.05
N ALA A 32 21.22 -10.96 -4.63
CA ALA A 32 20.49 -10.58 -5.84
C ALA A 32 19.27 -9.70 -5.54
N GLU A 33 18.85 -9.59 -4.28
CA GLU A 33 17.68 -8.84 -3.84
C GLU A 33 18.08 -7.46 -3.36
N GLN A 34 17.28 -6.46 -3.69
CA GLN A 34 17.51 -5.11 -3.20
C GLN A 34 16.92 -4.96 -1.80
N ALA A 35 17.76 -4.60 -0.83
CA ALA A 35 17.33 -4.19 0.49
C ALA A 35 17.05 -2.68 0.49
N ILE A 36 15.77 -2.29 0.44
CA ILE A 36 15.36 -0.89 0.63
C ILE A 36 15.08 -0.70 2.12
N PRO A 37 15.67 0.30 2.81
CA PRO A 37 15.45 0.53 4.23
C PRO A 37 13.95 0.62 4.63
N ALA A 38 13.14 1.26 3.78
CA ALA A 38 11.70 1.39 3.97
C ALA A 38 10.92 0.07 3.94
N TRP A 39 11.52 -1.03 3.46
CA TRP A 39 10.93 -2.36 3.46
C TRP A 39 11.24 -3.17 4.73
N GLY A 40 12.13 -2.66 5.58
CA GLY A 40 12.57 -3.29 6.81
C GLY A 40 13.83 -4.16 6.65
N PRO A 41 14.38 -4.65 7.76
CA PRO A 41 15.65 -5.38 7.79
C PRO A 41 15.57 -6.80 7.23
N ARG A 42 14.36 -7.32 7.01
CA ARG A 42 14.11 -8.71 6.64
C ARG A 42 13.14 -8.79 5.47
N THR A 43 13.22 -9.90 4.75
CA THR A 43 12.21 -10.31 3.77
C THR A 43 11.68 -11.69 4.18
N GLY A 44 10.70 -12.21 3.46
CA GLY A 44 10.15 -13.52 3.79
C GLY A 44 9.32 -14.10 2.68
N ASP A 45 9.16 -15.41 2.74
CA ASP A 45 8.36 -16.15 1.77
C ASP A 45 7.00 -16.42 2.41
N LEU A 46 5.94 -15.93 1.76
CA LEU A 46 4.57 -16.06 2.21
C LEU A 46 3.94 -17.28 1.56
N TYR A 47 3.88 -18.37 2.31
CA TYR A 47 3.24 -19.61 1.91
C TYR A 47 1.74 -19.43 1.96
N ILE A 48 1.08 -19.48 0.81
CA ILE A 48 -0.38 -19.64 0.75
C ILE A 48 -0.75 -21.07 1.11
N ASN A 49 0.12 -22.03 0.83
CA ASN A 49 0.01 -23.43 1.19
C ASN A 49 1.40 -24.09 1.05
N PRO A 50 1.54 -25.42 1.24
CA PRO A 50 2.85 -26.07 1.12
C PRO A 50 3.55 -25.89 -0.24
N ASP A 51 2.81 -25.78 -1.35
CA ASP A 51 3.37 -25.78 -2.71
C ASP A 51 3.32 -24.39 -3.40
N VAL A 52 2.58 -23.43 -2.84
CA VAL A 52 2.37 -22.06 -3.30
C VAL A 52 2.89 -21.09 -2.27
N LEU A 53 3.79 -20.24 -2.72
CA LEU A 53 4.27 -19.11 -1.96
C LEU A 53 4.39 -17.86 -2.83
N PHE A 54 4.31 -16.70 -2.18
CA PHE A 54 4.82 -15.44 -2.70
C PHE A 54 6.21 -15.22 -2.11
N ALA A 55 7.24 -15.30 -2.94
CA ALA A 55 8.61 -15.12 -2.50
C ALA A 55 8.93 -13.63 -2.31
N ASN A 56 9.92 -13.35 -1.46
CA ASN A 56 10.53 -12.03 -1.33
C ASN A 56 9.57 -10.95 -0.81
N VAL A 57 8.57 -11.30 0.00
CA VAL A 57 7.63 -10.33 0.60
C VAL A 57 8.32 -9.62 1.77
N PRO A 58 8.56 -8.29 1.69
CA PRO A 58 9.30 -7.61 2.73
C PRO A 58 8.55 -7.54 4.06
N GLN A 59 9.30 -7.50 5.16
CA GLN A 59 8.73 -7.53 6.50
C GLN A 59 7.73 -6.39 6.75
N ARG A 60 8.09 -5.15 6.40
CA ARG A 60 7.18 -4.00 6.61
C ARG A 60 5.95 -4.05 5.72
N VAL A 61 6.02 -4.72 4.57
CA VAL A 61 4.86 -4.93 3.70
C VAL A 61 3.91 -5.98 4.30
N TRP A 62 4.45 -7.08 4.83
CA TRP A 62 3.67 -8.10 5.53
C TRP A 62 3.01 -7.58 6.81
N GLN A 63 3.71 -6.68 7.52
CA GLN A 63 3.25 -6.03 8.75
C GLN A 63 2.46 -4.75 8.48
N TYR A 64 2.22 -4.38 7.23
CA TYR A 64 1.56 -3.12 6.90
C TYR A 64 0.13 -3.07 7.43
N GLU A 65 -0.16 -1.99 8.17
CA GLU A 65 -1.46 -1.73 8.75
C GLU A 65 -2.01 -0.39 8.24
N LEU A 66 -3.31 -0.37 7.92
CA LEU A 66 -4.03 0.85 7.57
C LEU A 66 -5.16 1.04 8.59
N GLY A 67 -5.08 2.08 9.40
CA GLY A 67 -6.04 2.33 10.48
C GLY A 67 -6.13 1.21 11.52
N GLY A 68 -5.00 0.55 11.81
CA GLY A 68 -4.93 -0.61 12.72
C GLY A 68 -5.37 -1.95 12.12
N TYR A 69 -5.69 -1.99 10.82
CA TYR A 69 -6.04 -3.23 10.13
C TYR A 69 -4.86 -3.77 9.33
N PRO A 70 -4.40 -5.02 9.58
CA PRO A 70 -3.31 -5.62 8.82
C PRO A 70 -3.81 -6.06 7.45
N VAL A 71 -3.46 -5.28 6.43
CA VAL A 71 -4.08 -5.31 5.09
C VAL A 71 -3.96 -6.70 4.45
N LEU A 72 -2.73 -7.23 4.34
CA LEU A 72 -2.48 -8.51 3.68
C LEU A 72 -3.05 -9.69 4.47
N LYS A 73 -2.94 -9.67 5.81
CA LYS A 73 -3.46 -10.72 6.69
C LYS A 73 -4.98 -10.80 6.59
N LYS A 74 -5.67 -9.66 6.61
CA LYS A 74 -7.13 -9.60 6.48
C LYS A 74 -7.60 -10.03 5.10
N TRP A 75 -6.93 -9.59 4.04
CA TRP A 75 -7.28 -10.00 2.67
C TRP A 75 -7.24 -11.52 2.47
N LEU A 76 -6.20 -12.17 3.00
CA LEU A 76 -6.09 -13.63 3.01
C LEU A 76 -7.12 -14.29 3.93
N GLY A 77 -7.35 -13.70 5.11
CA GLY A 77 -8.32 -14.18 6.09
C GLY A 77 -9.73 -14.34 5.51
N TYR A 78 -10.19 -13.40 4.69
CA TYR A 78 -11.50 -13.43 4.04
C TYR A 78 -11.62 -14.40 2.86
N ARG A 79 -10.56 -15.14 2.53
CA ARG A 79 -10.53 -16.09 1.39
C ARG A 79 -10.05 -17.48 1.84
N ARG A 80 -10.18 -17.77 3.12
CA ARG A 80 -9.76 -19.05 3.71
C ARG A 80 -10.78 -20.13 3.39
N THR A 81 -10.30 -21.25 2.86
CA THR A 81 -11.13 -22.44 2.55
C THR A 81 -11.75 -23.13 3.77
N GLU A 82 -11.33 -22.78 4.99
CA GLU A 82 -11.92 -23.26 6.25
C GLU A 82 -13.26 -22.58 6.59
N ASP A 83 -13.52 -21.40 6.01
CA ASP A 83 -14.83 -20.76 6.10
C ASP A 83 -15.74 -21.40 5.03
N PRO A 84 -16.86 -22.04 5.42
CA PRO A 84 -17.80 -22.67 4.49
C PRO A 84 -18.33 -21.71 3.41
N ASN A 85 -18.27 -20.40 3.65
CA ASN A 85 -18.73 -19.36 2.74
C ASN A 85 -17.62 -18.81 1.82
N CYS A 86 -16.38 -19.25 2.00
CA CYS A 86 -15.24 -18.77 1.23
C CYS A 86 -14.92 -19.68 0.04
N ARG A 87 -14.81 -19.10 -1.15
CA ARG A 87 -14.38 -19.81 -2.36
C ARG A 87 -12.87 -20.01 -2.40
N THR A 88 -12.42 -21.05 -3.12
CA THR A 88 -11.01 -21.30 -3.42
C THR A 88 -10.34 -20.10 -4.09
N LEU A 89 -9.09 -19.84 -3.71
CA LEU A 89 -8.26 -18.78 -4.29
C LEU A 89 -7.98 -19.08 -5.77
N THR A 90 -8.40 -18.19 -6.66
CA THR A 90 -8.13 -18.34 -8.10
C THR A 90 -6.77 -17.76 -8.49
N LEU A 91 -6.28 -18.08 -9.68
CA LEU A 91 -5.11 -17.42 -10.25
C LEU A 91 -5.29 -15.90 -10.39
N ALA A 92 -6.50 -15.43 -10.68
CA ALA A 92 -6.78 -13.99 -10.72
C ALA A 92 -6.60 -13.34 -9.34
N ASP A 93 -7.08 -14.00 -8.28
CA ASP A 93 -6.89 -13.54 -6.91
C ASP A 93 -5.40 -13.51 -6.54
N ALA A 94 -4.64 -14.55 -6.90
CA ALA A 94 -3.20 -14.59 -6.65
C ALA A 94 -2.43 -13.46 -7.38
N ARG A 95 -2.78 -13.18 -8.64
CA ARG A 95 -2.21 -12.04 -9.39
C ARG A 95 -2.57 -10.70 -8.76
N HIS A 96 -3.82 -10.55 -8.31
CA HIS A 96 -4.26 -9.35 -7.61
C HIS A 96 -3.49 -9.14 -6.30
N PHE A 97 -3.34 -10.21 -5.51
CA PHE A 97 -2.59 -10.17 -4.26
C PHE A 97 -1.12 -9.82 -4.46
N ARG A 98 -0.47 -10.39 -5.49
CA ARG A 98 0.87 -9.98 -5.92
C ARG A 98 0.93 -8.49 -6.24
N SER A 99 -0.02 -7.96 -7.01
CA SER A 99 -0.06 -6.53 -7.33
C SER A 99 -0.20 -5.67 -6.08
N MET A 100 -1.01 -6.10 -5.11
CA MET A 100 -1.17 -5.41 -3.84
C MET A 100 0.12 -5.39 -3.02
N ILE A 101 0.85 -6.51 -2.92
CA ILE A 101 2.19 -6.54 -2.30
C ILE A 101 3.12 -5.54 -2.98
N GLN A 102 3.16 -5.54 -4.33
CA GLN A 102 4.00 -4.63 -5.10
C GLN A 102 3.64 -3.15 -4.87
N ARG A 103 2.35 -2.83 -4.85
CA ARG A 103 1.85 -1.47 -4.58
C ARG A 103 2.20 -1.01 -3.17
N LEU A 104 2.00 -1.85 -2.16
CA LEU A 104 2.39 -1.54 -0.78
C LEU A 104 3.91 -1.35 -0.65
N SER A 105 4.70 -2.17 -1.35
CA SER A 105 6.16 -2.02 -1.39
C SER A 105 6.58 -0.68 -2.00
N ALA A 106 5.94 -0.28 -3.11
CA ALA A 106 6.20 1.00 -3.74
C ALA A 106 5.77 2.18 -2.86
N LEU A 107 4.59 2.09 -2.22
CA LEU A 107 4.11 3.11 -1.27
C LEU A 107 5.10 3.32 -0.13
N LEU A 108 5.58 2.25 0.50
CA LEU A 108 6.59 2.34 1.56
C LEU A 108 7.88 2.97 1.05
N ALA A 109 8.36 2.60 -0.14
CA ALA A 109 9.58 3.15 -0.71
C ALA A 109 9.47 4.65 -1.08
N LEU A 110 8.27 5.12 -1.43
CA LEU A 110 8.01 6.50 -1.81
C LEU A 110 7.54 7.38 -0.65
N HIS A 111 7.25 6.80 0.52
CA HIS A 111 6.57 7.48 1.63
C HIS A 111 7.26 8.80 2.04
N GLU A 112 8.57 8.76 2.28
CA GLU A 112 9.35 9.95 2.69
C GLU A 112 9.30 11.07 1.63
N GLN A 113 9.40 10.72 0.35
CA GLN A 113 9.30 11.70 -0.73
C GLN A 113 7.90 12.31 -0.82
N MET A 114 6.86 11.50 -0.59
CA MET A 114 5.48 11.98 -0.57
C MET A 114 5.24 12.93 0.60
N ASP A 115 5.77 12.62 1.78
CA ASP A 115 5.64 13.48 2.97
C ASP A 115 6.31 14.84 2.74
N GLN A 116 7.54 14.85 2.20
CA GLN A 116 8.25 16.09 1.85
C GLN A 116 7.47 16.95 0.84
N LEU A 117 6.94 16.32 -0.22
CA LEU A 117 6.13 17.03 -1.22
C LEU A 117 4.84 17.59 -0.61
N TYR A 118 4.22 16.85 0.31
CA TYR A 118 3.03 17.31 1.01
C TYR A 118 3.33 18.51 1.92
N GLU A 119 4.43 18.46 2.69
CA GLU A 119 4.86 19.58 3.54
C GLU A 119 5.13 20.84 2.73
N GLN A 120 5.81 20.73 1.59
CA GLN A 120 6.05 21.85 0.66
C GLN A 120 4.73 22.42 0.13
N ALA A 121 3.85 21.56 -0.37
CA ALA A 121 2.55 21.99 -0.89
C ALA A 121 1.67 22.64 0.18
N ALA A 122 1.75 22.17 1.42
CA ALA A 122 1.04 22.75 2.56
C ALA A 122 1.62 24.12 2.96
N ALA A 123 2.93 24.30 2.91
CA ALA A 123 3.60 25.57 3.20
C ALA A 123 3.30 26.64 2.13
N ASP A 124 3.22 26.24 0.87
CA ASP A 124 2.92 27.12 -0.27
C ASP A 124 1.40 27.37 -0.46
N ALA A 125 0.55 26.81 0.39
CA ALA A 125 -0.90 26.91 0.23
C ALA A 125 -1.40 28.34 0.44
N PHE A 126 -2.24 28.82 -0.48
CA PHE A 126 -2.91 30.11 -0.34
C PHE A 126 -3.94 30.05 0.79
N SER A 127 -3.95 31.08 1.66
CA SER A 127 -5.02 31.27 2.63
C SER A 127 -6.27 31.85 1.96
N ALA A 128 -7.43 31.69 2.60
CA ALA A 128 -8.68 32.30 2.14
C ALA A 128 -8.57 33.84 2.11
N GLU A 129 -7.74 34.43 2.98
CA GLU A 129 -7.39 35.85 2.98
C GLU A 129 -6.57 36.25 1.76
N ASN A 130 -5.56 35.45 1.37
CA ASN A 130 -4.75 35.69 0.17
C ASN A 130 -5.59 35.68 -1.12
N LEU A 131 -6.72 34.96 -1.10
CA LEU A 131 -7.66 34.88 -2.21
C LEU A 131 -8.81 35.92 -2.12
N GLY A 132 -8.83 36.78 -1.10
CA GLY A 132 -9.87 37.81 -0.92
C GLY A 132 -11.25 37.25 -0.55
N LEU A 133 -11.35 35.97 -0.20
CA LEU A 133 -12.62 35.27 0.01
C LEU A 133 -13.26 35.51 1.38
N ARG A 134 -12.54 36.12 2.33
CA ARG A 134 -13.09 36.48 3.67
C ARG A 134 -13.69 37.90 3.76
N GLY A 135 -13.74 38.65 2.65
CA GLY A 135 -14.22 40.05 2.62
C GLY A 135 -15.53 40.29 1.85
N ALA A 136 -16.06 39.29 1.15
CA ALA A 136 -17.37 39.34 0.50
C ALA A 136 -18.18 38.22 1.17
N ILE A 137 -19.28 38.40 1.88
CA ILE A 137 -20.44 39.26 1.65
C ILE A 137 -21.16 39.38 3.01
N VAL A 138 -21.54 40.59 3.45
CA VAL A 138 -22.87 40.85 4.02
C VAL A 138 -23.24 42.28 3.59
N GLU A 139 -23.78 42.44 2.38
CA GLU A 139 -24.60 43.63 2.11
C GLU A 139 -25.82 43.52 3.03
N GLU A 140 -25.94 44.44 4.00
CA GLU A 140 -27.19 44.67 4.73
C GLU A 140 -28.28 44.94 3.70
N VAL A 141 -29.20 43.98 3.53
CA VAL A 141 -30.46 44.23 2.84
C VAL A 141 -31.21 45.27 3.68
N PRO A 142 -31.40 46.52 3.22
CA PRO A 142 -32.11 47.51 4.01
C PRO A 142 -33.54 47.05 4.17
N ASN A 143 -33.96 46.78 5.40
CA ASN A 143 -35.35 46.54 5.71
C ASN A 143 -36.09 47.87 5.57
N SER A 144 -36.53 48.19 4.36
CA SER A 144 -37.34 49.36 4.06
C SER A 144 -38.26 49.05 2.89
N MET A 145 -39.50 48.70 3.19
CA MET A 145 -40.64 49.13 2.40
C MET A 145 -41.85 49.35 3.33
N PRO A 146 -42.78 50.23 2.94
CA PRO A 146 -43.64 51.06 3.80
C PRO A 146 -44.75 50.30 4.54
#